data_AF-A0A7G2D2E6-F1
#
_entry.id   AF-A0A7G2D2E6-F1
#
_cell.length_a   1.000
_cell.length_b   1.000
_cell.length_c   1.000
_cell.angle_alpha   90.00
_cell.angle_beta   90.00
_cell.angle_gamma   90.00
#
_symmetry.space_group_name_H-M   'P 1'
#
loop_
_entity.id
_entity.type
_entity.pdbx_description
1 polymer ?
#
loop_
_entity_poly.entity_id
_entity_poly.type
_entity_poly.pdbx_seq_one_letter_code
_entity_poly.pdbx_strand_id
1 'polypeptide(L)'
;MRLRIRRYGWRVRTQVGVVGTGRVDLLIDGWLIIETDGRANHEESSLRHRDLVRDATAAGWGHPTLRFDYAMVLHDWPLVERAIVETMRRRP
;
A
#
# COMPACT_ATOMS: atom_id res chain seq x y z
N MET A 1 8.93 -5.35 4.09
CA MET A 1 7.52 -5.28 4.56
C MET A 1 6.86 -6.65 4.74
N ARG A 2 6.62 -7.44 3.67
CA ARG A 2 5.89 -8.75 3.72
C ARG A 2 6.27 -9.68 4.89
N LEU A 3 7.57 -9.91 5.10
CA LEU A 3 8.05 -10.78 6.18
C LEU A 3 7.69 -10.25 7.58
N ARG A 4 7.74 -8.93 7.78
CA ARG A 4 7.48 -8.29 9.08
C ARG A 4 6.00 -8.38 9.46
N ILE A 5 5.09 -8.29 8.49
CA ILE A 5 3.65 -8.42 8.73
C ILE A 5 3.14 -9.87 8.75
N ARG A 6 3.98 -10.86 8.43
CA ARG A 6 3.59 -12.28 8.43
C ARG A 6 3.03 -12.75 9.78
N ARG A 7 3.52 -12.17 10.88
CA ARG A 7 3.08 -12.51 12.25
C ARG A 7 1.60 -12.26 12.52
N TYR A 8 0.93 -11.44 11.71
CA TYR A 8 -0.49 -11.12 11.87
C TYR A 8 -1.43 -12.16 11.26
N GLY A 9 -0.91 -13.13 10.51
CA GLY A 9 -1.72 -14.20 9.92
C GLY A 9 -2.63 -13.79 8.75
N TRP A 10 -2.52 -12.54 8.26
CA TRP A 10 -3.27 -12.07 7.11
C TRP A 10 -2.83 -12.76 5.81
N ARG A 11 -3.77 -12.91 4.87
CA ARG A 11 -3.49 -13.37 3.52
C ARG A 11 -2.88 -12.22 2.73
N VAL A 12 -1.57 -12.31 2.45
CA VAL A 12 -0.85 -11.29 1.67
C VAL A 12 -0.55 -11.85 0.27
N ARG A 13 -1.05 -11.16 -0.76
CA ARG A 13 -0.69 -11.39 -2.18
C ARG A 13 0.30 -10.32 -2.62
N THR A 14 1.30 -10.67 -3.40
CA THR A 14 2.34 -9.76 -3.90
C THR A 14 2.20 -9.52 -5.39
N GLN A 15 2.50 -8.31 -5.87
CA GLN A 15 2.58 -7.98 -7.31
C GLN A 15 1.32 -8.39 -8.08
N VAL A 16 0.15 -8.09 -7.51
CA VAL A 16 -1.16 -8.54 -8.01
C VAL A 16 -1.82 -7.43 -8.82
N GLY A 17 -2.47 -7.81 -9.93
CA GLY A 17 -3.36 -6.91 -10.66
C GLY A 17 -4.69 -6.73 -9.93
N VAL A 18 -5.08 -5.48 -9.70
CA VAL A 18 -6.38 -5.08 -9.15
C VAL A 18 -7.13 -4.32 -10.24
N VAL A 19 -8.37 -4.74 -10.52
CA VAL A 19 -9.21 -4.12 -11.55
C VAL A 19 -9.38 -2.62 -11.25
N GLY A 20 -9.22 -1.78 -12.27
CA GLY A 20 -9.30 -0.31 -12.13
C GLY A 20 -8.08 0.36 -11.49
N THR A 21 -7.20 -0.39 -10.81
CA THR A 21 -6.02 0.17 -10.10
C THR A 21 -4.69 -0.19 -10.77
N GLY A 22 -4.64 -1.32 -11.47
CA GLY A 22 -3.42 -1.86 -12.07
C GLY A 22 -2.66 -2.78 -11.12
N ARG A 23 -1.37 -2.98 -11.36
CA ARG A 23 -0.52 -3.83 -10.52
C ARG A 23 -0.13 -3.08 -9.24
N VAL A 24 -0.26 -3.74 -8.09
CA VAL A 24 0.08 -3.22 -6.76
C VAL A 24 1.11 -4.11 -6.05
N ASP A 25 1.91 -3.52 -5.17
CA ASP A 25 2.95 -4.26 -4.47
C ASP A 25 2.41 -5.36 -3.57
N LEU A 26 1.45 -5.03 -2.69
CA LEU A 26 0.79 -5.97 -1.79
C LEU A 26 -0.72 -5.76 -1.76
N LEU A 27 -1.47 -6.86 -1.65
CA LEU A 27 -2.90 -6.87 -1.32
C LEU A 27 -3.12 -7.77 -0.11
N ILE A 28 -3.64 -7.18 0.98
CA ILE A 28 -3.87 -7.85 2.26
C ILE A 28 -5.36 -8.18 2.39
N ASP A 29 -5.66 -9.45 2.70
CA ASP A 29 -7.01 -10.02 2.85
C ASP A 29 -7.97 -9.68 1.69
N GLY A 30 -7.41 -9.43 0.51
CA GLY A 30 -8.16 -9.11 -0.70
C GLY A 30 -8.72 -7.69 -0.75
N TRP A 31 -8.45 -6.80 0.22
CA TRP A 31 -9.07 -5.47 0.27
C TRP A 31 -8.05 -4.33 0.45
N LEU A 32 -7.07 -4.44 1.34
CA LEU A 32 -6.13 -3.36 1.64
C LEU A 32 -4.91 -3.42 0.71
N ILE A 33 -4.69 -2.38 -0.08
CA ILE A 33 -3.52 -2.23 -0.92
C ILE A 33 -2.39 -1.57 -0.12
N ILE A 34 -1.17 -2.11 -0.25
CA ILE A 34 0.05 -1.44 0.20
C ILE A 34 0.98 -1.25 -0.99
N GLU A 35 1.49 -0.02 -1.14
CA GLU A 35 2.51 0.34 -2.12
C GLU A 35 3.78 0.80 -1.39
N THR A 36 4.95 0.39 -1.89
CA THR A 36 6.23 0.78 -1.35
C THR A 36 7.05 1.54 -2.40
N ASP A 37 7.14 2.85 -2.23
CA ASP A 37 7.86 3.68 -3.19
C ASP A 37 9.34 3.73 -2.85
N GLY A 38 10.16 3.22 -3.77
CA GLY A 38 11.58 3.53 -3.79
C GLY A 38 11.77 5.02 -4.11
N ARG A 39 12.71 5.66 -3.41
CA ARG A 39 13.10 7.08 -3.51
C ARG A 39 12.80 7.69 -4.88
N ALA A 40 11.72 8.48 -4.97
CA ALA A 40 11.39 9.31 -6.12
C ALA A 40 12.34 10.52 -6.15
N ASN A 41 13.57 10.30 -6.61
CA ASN A 41 14.46 11.40 -6.93
C ASN A 41 14.12 11.88 -8.36
N HIS A 42 13.51 13.07 -8.46
CA HIS A 42 13.55 13.99 -9.61
C HIS A 42 12.63 13.83 -10.84
N GLU A 43 11.40 13.31 -10.75
CA GLU A 43 10.41 13.43 -11.87
C GLU A 43 8.99 13.75 -11.36
N GLU A 44 8.68 15.02 -11.12
CA GLU A 44 8.02 15.42 -9.85
C GLU A 44 6.55 15.89 -9.90
N SER A 45 5.79 15.77 -11.00
CA SER A 45 4.36 16.16 -10.97
C SER A 45 3.40 15.19 -11.66
N SER A 46 3.75 14.72 -12.86
CA SER A 46 2.89 13.81 -13.63
C SER A 46 2.76 12.44 -12.97
N LEU A 47 3.85 11.92 -12.38
CA LEU A 47 3.85 10.68 -11.61
C LEU A 47 2.98 10.82 -10.35
N ARG A 48 3.13 11.92 -9.63
CA ARG A 48 2.33 12.19 -8.42
C ARG A 48 0.84 12.27 -8.71
N HIS A 49 0.45 12.99 -9.77
CA HIS A 49 -0.96 13.08 -10.16
C HIS A 49 -1.52 11.70 -10.53
N ARG A 50 -0.76 10.90 -11.30
CA ARG A 50 -1.18 9.55 -11.66
C ARG A 50 -1.37 8.65 -10.45
N ASP A 51 -0.48 8.72 -9.46
CA ASP A 51 -0.62 7.93 -8.23
C ASP A 51 -1.84 8.38 -7.42
N LEU A 52 -2.12 9.68 -7.34
CA LEU A 52 -3.34 10.19 -6.71
C LEU A 52 -4.61 9.68 -7.41
N VAL A 53 -4.64 9.67 -8.75
CA VAL A 53 -5.77 9.14 -9.52
C VAL A 53 -5.94 7.63 -9.28
N ARG A 54 -4.84 6.88 -9.22
CA ARG A 54 -4.87 5.43 -8.94
C ARG A 54 -5.38 5.15 -7.53
N ASP A 55 -4.85 5.85 -6.53
CA ASP A 55 -5.24 5.67 -5.13
C ASP A 55 -6.73 6.03 -4.91
N ALA A 56 -7.21 7.11 -5.54
CA ALA A 56 -8.62 7.49 -5.50
C ALA A 56 -9.53 6.47 -6.19
N THR A 57 -9.12 5.97 -7.36
CA THR A 57 -9.86 4.93 -8.09
C THR A 57 -9.94 3.65 -7.26
N ALA A 58 -8.82 3.21 -6.68
CA ALA A 58 -8.75 2.02 -5.85
C ALA A 58 -9.69 2.13 -4.64
N ALA A 59 -9.64 3.27 -3.93
CA ALA A 59 -10.51 3.53 -2.80
C ALA A 59 -12.01 3.47 -3.18
N GLY A 60 -12.38 4.01 -4.35
CA GLY A 60 -13.75 3.94 -4.88
C GLY A 60 -14.25 2.51 -5.13
N TRP A 61 -13.34 1.57 -5.40
CA TRP A 61 -13.64 0.14 -5.56
C TRP A 61 -13.56 -0.66 -4.26
N GLY A 62 -13.43 -0.01 -3.10
CA GLY A 62 -13.29 -0.68 -1.81
C GLY A 62 -11.87 -1.18 -1.52
N HIS A 63 -10.88 -0.68 -2.26
CA HIS A 63 -9.46 -1.00 -2.09
C HIS A 63 -8.66 0.21 -1.64
N PRO A 64 -8.71 0.61 -0.36
CA PRO A 64 -7.88 1.71 0.11
C PRO A 64 -6.39 1.38 -0.03
N THR A 65 -5.59 2.39 -0.35
CA THR A 65 -4.13 2.27 -0.50
C THR A 65 -3.41 2.95 0.66
N LEU A 66 -2.45 2.23 1.28
CA LEU A 66 -1.41 2.83 2.11
C LEU A 66 -0.09 2.84 1.33
N ARG A 67 0.49 4.03 1.15
CA ARG A 67 1.74 4.24 0.42
C ARG A 67 2.83 4.66 1.39
N PHE A 68 3.95 3.95 1.36
CA PHE A 68 5.09 4.21 2.24
C PHE A 68 6.36 4.36 1.41
N ASP A 69 7.14 5.39 1.68
CA ASP A 69 8.46 5.50 1.05
C ASP A 69 9.48 4.55 1.68
N TYR A 70 10.62 4.41 1.01
CA TYR A 70 11.74 3.60 1.48
C TYR A 70 12.20 3.97 2.90
N ALA A 71 12.28 5.26 3.23
CA ALA A 71 12.78 5.72 4.52
C ALA A 71 11.82 5.33 5.64
N MET A 72 10.51 5.46 5.44
CA MET A 72 9.49 5.01 6.39
C MET A 72 9.58 3.51 6.66
N VAL A 73 9.73 2.70 5.62
CA VAL A 73 9.79 1.22 5.77
C VAL A 73 11.06 0.78 6.47
N LEU A 74 12.19 1.44 6.21
CA LEU A 74 13.49 1.09 6.76
C LEU A 74 13.71 1.66 8.17
N HIS A 75 13.41 2.95 8.36
CA HIS A 75 13.75 3.70 9.57
C HIS A 75 12.57 3.88 10.51
N ASP A 76 11.35 4.04 10.00
CA ASP A 76 10.16 4.35 10.82
C ASP A 76 9.11 3.22 10.82
N TRP A 77 9.57 1.99 10.99
CA TRP A 77 8.67 0.84 11.01
C TRP A 77 7.50 0.93 11.98
N PRO A 78 7.64 1.44 13.23
CA PRO A 78 6.51 1.55 14.14
C PRO A 78 5.35 2.37 13.56
N LEU A 79 5.64 3.38 12.73
CA LEU A 79 4.60 4.17 12.03
C LEU A 79 3.91 3.32 10.97
N VAL A 80 4.69 2.65 10.11
CA VAL A 80 4.19 1.79 9.03
C VAL A 80 3.33 0.65 9.59
N GLU A 81 3.84 -0.05 10.60
CA GLU A 81 3.13 -1.16 11.24
C GLU A 81 1.81 -0.70 11.87
N ARG A 82 1.82 0.43 12.58
CA ARG A 82 0.61 0.99 13.20
C ARG A 82 -0.43 1.34 12.13
N ALA A 83 -0.03 2.03 11.06
CA ALA A 83 -0.94 2.41 9.99
C ALA A 83 -1.62 1.18 9.35
N ILE A 84 -0.86 0.11 9.11
CA ILE A 84 -1.40 -1.14 8.57
C ILE A 84 -2.34 -1.80 9.58
N VAL A 85 -1.93 -1.94 10.84
CA VAL A 85 -2.72 -2.62 11.89
C VAL A 85 -4.03 -1.89 12.17
N GLU A 86 -4.01 -0.57 12.33
CA GLU A 86 -5.23 0.20 12.61
C GLU A 86 -6.20 0.19 11.42
N THR A 87 -5.68 0.18 10.19
CA THR A 87 -6.51 0.02 8.99
C THR A 87 -7.13 -1.38 8.95
N MET A 88 -6.33 -2.42 9.23
CA MET A 88 -6.80 -3.81 9.28
C MET A 88 -7.86 -4.08 10.35
N ARG A 89 -7.87 -3.31 11.46
CA ARG A 89 -8.93 -3.40 12.48
C ARG A 89 -10.29 -2.93 11.98
N ARG A 90 -10.33 -2.12 10.93
CA ARG A 90 -11.55 -1.57 10.32
C ARG A 90 -11.97 -2.34 9.07
N ARG A 91 -11.42 -3.55 8.87
CA ARG A 91 -11.73 -4.39 7.70
C ARG A 91 -13.25 -4.52 7.54
N PRO A 92 -13.75 -4.47 6.29
CA PRO A 92 -15.16 -4.72 6.00
C PRO A 92 -15.58 -6.17 6.32
#